data_AF-A0AAW6GZP0-F1
#
_entry.id   AF-A0AAW6GZP0-F1
#
_cell.length_a   1.000
_cell.length_b   1.000
_cell.length_c   1.000
_cell.angle_alpha   90.00
_cell.angle_beta   90.00
_cell.angle_gamma   90.00
#
_symmetry.space_group_name_H-M   'P 1'
#
loop_
_entity.id
_entity.type
_entity.pdbx_description
1 polymer ?
#
loop_
_entity_poly.entity_id
_entity_poly.type
_entity_poly.pdbx_seq_one_letter_code
_entity_poly.pdbx_strand_id
1 'polypeptide(L)' 'MENRSLVTIAEHSREKILYMLEMAKEFEAHPNRHILDGKVVATLFFEPSTRTRLSFETAANRLGAR' A
#
# COMPACT_ATOMS: atom_id res chain seq x y z
N MET A 1 -14.76 -9.38 -9.11
CA MET A 1 -13.52 -8.62 -8.86
C MET A 1 -12.39 -9.62 -8.76
N GLU A 2 -11.36 -9.54 -9.60
CA GLU A 2 -10.18 -10.41 -9.44
C GLU A 2 -9.56 -10.15 -8.07
N ASN A 3 -9.43 -11.20 -7.27
CA ASN A 3 -8.85 -11.14 -5.94
C ASN A 3 -7.32 -11.13 -6.09
N ARG A 4 -6.72 -9.94 -6.14
CA ARG A 4 -5.27 -9.77 -6.32
C ARG A 4 -4.62 -9.52 -4.95
N SER A 5 -3.95 -10.54 -4.41
CA SER A 5 -3.20 -10.45 -3.15
C SER A 5 -1.71 -10.31 -3.40
N LEU A 6 -1.02 -9.56 -2.53
CA LEU A 6 0.45 -9.46 -2.48
C LEU A 6 0.93 -10.18 -1.22
N VAL A 7 1.19 -11.49 -1.33
CA VAL A 7 1.63 -12.34 -0.21
C VAL A 7 3.11 -12.69 -0.31
N THR A 8 3.59 -13.02 -1.52
CA THR A 8 4.98 -13.33 -1.80
C THR A 8 5.48 -12.60 -3.04
N ILE A 9 6.73 -12.15 -3.02
CA ILE A 9 7.37 -11.52 -4.17
C ILE A 9 7.64 -12.49 -5.32
N ALA A 10 7.75 -13.80 -5.01
CA ALA A 10 8.07 -14.84 -5.99
C ALA A 10 6.98 -15.03 -7.06
N GLU A 11 5.74 -14.63 -6.76
CA GLU A 11 4.59 -14.71 -7.67
C GLU A 11 4.50 -13.51 -8.63
N HIS A 12 5.48 -12.60 -8.63
CA HIS A 12 5.42 -11.38 -9.42
C HIS A 12 6.56 -11.32 -10.44
N SER A 13 6.19 -11.04 -11.68
CA SER A 13 7.15 -10.85 -12.75
C SER A 13 8.01 -9.60 -12.49
N ARG A 14 9.20 -9.58 -13.08
CA ARG A 14 10.10 -8.43 -13.00
C ARG A 14 9.42 -7.15 -13.46
N GLU A 15 8.62 -7.21 -14.51
CA GLU A 15 7.91 -6.06 -15.09
C GLU A 15 6.90 -5.50 -14.11
N LYS A 16 6.15 -6.37 -13.42
CA LYS A 16 5.19 -5.96 -12.39
C LYS A 16 5.90 -5.29 -11.20
N ILE A 17 7.05 -5.81 -10.79
CA ILE A 17 7.86 -5.20 -9.70
C ILE A 17 8.37 -3.82 -10.13
N LEU A 18 8.93 -3.70 -11.34
CA LEU A 18 9.40 -2.41 -11.87
C LEU A 18 8.27 -1.38 -11.98
N TYR A 19 7.08 -1.82 -12.40
CA TYR A 19 5.91 -0.97 -12.42
C TYR A 19 5.53 -0.46 -11.02
N MET A 20 5.54 -1.32 -9.99
CA MET A 20 5.27 -0.89 -8.61
C MET A 20 6.30 0.14 -8.11
N LEU A 21 7.58 -0.05 -8.45
CA LEU A 21 8.64 0.89 -8.09
C LEU A 21 8.49 2.24 -8.79
N GLU A 22 8.07 2.26 -10.05
CA GLU A 22 7.78 3.50 -10.75
C GLU A 22 6.59 4.23 -10.13
N MET A 23 5.53 3.49 -9.79
CA MET A 23 4.40 4.05 -9.05
C MET A 23 4.81 4.60 -7.68
N ALA A 24 5.74 3.95 -6.98
CA ALA A 24 6.24 4.44 -5.71
C ALA A 24 6.86 5.83 -5.82
N LYS A 25 7.62 6.12 -6.89
CA LYS A 25 8.18 7.46 -7.14
C LYS A 25 7.09 8.51 -7.32
N GLU A 26 6.02 8.18 -8.01
CA GLU A 26 4.88 9.07 -8.17
C GLU A 26 4.22 9.41 -6.83
N PHE A 27 4.00 8.41 -5.98
CA PHE A 27 3.47 8.61 -4.63
C PHE A 27 4.46 9.34 -3.71
N GLU A 28 5.76 9.22 -3.93
CA GLU A 28 6.76 10.02 -3.20
C GLU A 28 6.70 11.50 -3.61
N ALA A 29 6.61 11.79 -4.91
CA ALA A 29 6.51 13.16 -5.44
C ALA A 29 5.20 13.85 -5.05
N HIS A 30 4.09 13.09 -4.95
CA HIS A 30 2.77 13.60 -4.57
C HIS A 30 2.15 12.74 -3.45
N PRO A 31 2.58 12.94 -2.19
CA PRO A 31 2.31 12.00 -1.10
C PRO A 31 0.87 12.02 -0.57
N ASN A 32 0.17 13.14 -0.68
CA ASN A 32 -1.20 13.29 -0.19
C ASN A 32 -2.17 13.31 -1.38
N ARG A 33 -3.08 12.34 -1.42
CA ARG A 33 -4.07 12.18 -2.49
C ARG A 33 -5.37 11.68 -1.86
N HIS A 34 -6.53 11.95 -2.45
CA HIS A 34 -7.82 11.50 -1.92
C HIS A 34 -8.43 10.38 -2.77
N ILE A 35 -7.58 9.46 -3.24
CA ILE A 35 -7.97 8.41 -4.19
C ILE A 35 -8.66 7.21 -3.53
N LEU A 36 -8.59 7.10 -2.20
CA LEU A 36 -9.24 6.05 -1.40
C LEU A 36 -10.33 6.61 -0.48
N ASP A 37 -10.84 7.81 -0.74
CA ASP A 37 -11.96 8.38 0.02
C ASP A 37 -13.15 7.41 0.07
N GLY A 38 -13.70 7.23 1.27
CA GLY A 38 -14.81 6.29 1.52
C GLY A 38 -14.41 4.81 1.54
N LYS A 39 -13.12 4.48 1.41
CA LYS A 39 -12.60 3.12 1.65
C LYS A 39 -12.14 2.94 3.08
N VAL A 40 -12.27 1.72 3.59
CA VAL A 40 -11.79 1.32 4.91
C VAL A 40 -10.64 0.33 4.75
N VAL A 41 -9.51 0.55 5.42
CA VAL A 41 -8.32 -0.33 5.40
C VAL A 41 -8.09 -0.93 6.77
N ALA A 42 -8.16 -2.26 6.87
CA ALA A 42 -7.88 -2.96 8.11
C ALA A 42 -6.37 -3.27 8.25
N THR A 43 -5.76 -2.87 9.37
CA THR A 43 -4.35 -3.14 9.70
C THR A 43 -4.24 -4.22 10.79
N LEU A 44 -4.25 -5.50 10.37
CA LEU A 44 -4.22 -6.64 11.28
C LEU A 44 -2.79 -7.07 11.62
N PHE A 45 -2.29 -6.68 12.81
CA PHE A 45 -0.97 -7.05 13.32
C PHE A 45 -1.11 -7.99 14.52
N PHE A 46 -0.84 -9.28 14.32
CA PHE A 46 -0.85 -10.31 15.38
C PHE A 46 0.44 -10.32 16.21
N GLU A 47 1.52 -9.82 15.64
CA GLU A 47 2.82 -9.63 16.30
C GLU A 47 3.20 -8.14 16.30
N PRO A 48 3.82 -7.62 17.37
CA PRO A 48 4.21 -6.21 17.44
C PRO A 48 5.22 -5.82 16.36
N SER A 49 4.86 -4.86 15.49
CA SER A 49 5.79 -4.22 14.55
C SER A 49 5.46 -2.74 14.35
N THR A 50 6.19 -1.86 15.04
CA THR A 50 5.92 -0.41 15.03
C THR A 50 6.08 0.19 13.64
N ARG A 51 7.22 -0.06 12.97
CA ARG A 51 7.52 0.58 11.67
C ARG A 51 6.53 0.16 10.59
N THR A 52 6.22 -1.13 10.51
CA THR A 52 5.30 -1.65 9.50
C THR A 52 3.87 -1.18 9.77
N ARG A 53 3.41 -1.22 11.03
CA ARG A 53 2.05 -0.78 11.35
C ARG A 53 1.85 0.71 11.04
N LEU A 54 2.73 1.55 11.56
CA LEU A 54 2.61 3.00 11.36
C LEU A 54 2.78 3.39 9.89
N SER A 55 3.64 2.70 9.11
CA SER A 55 3.78 3.02 7.68
C SER A 55 2.52 2.67 6.88
N PHE A 56 1.88 1.53 7.15
CA PHE A 56 0.63 1.15 6.49
C PHE A 56 -0.54 2.06 6.89
N GLU A 57 -0.69 2.38 8.19
CA GLU A 57 -1.71 3.31 8.69
C GLU A 57 -1.51 4.71 8.07
N THR A 58 -0.26 5.19 8.03
CA THR A 58 0.06 6.50 7.43
C THR A 58 -0.25 6.52 5.93
N ALA A 59 0.08 5.46 5.20
CA ALA A 59 -0.21 5.37 3.78
C ALA A 59 -1.71 5.41 3.51
N ALA A 60 -2.52 4.67 4.28
CA ALA A 60 -3.99 4.70 4.17
C ALA A 60 -4.54 6.12 4.42
N ASN A 61 -4.11 6.77 5.51
CA ASN A 61 -4.53 8.11 5.87
C ASN A 61 -4.16 9.16 4.81
N ARG A 62 -2.93 9.10 4.27
CA ARG A 62 -2.47 9.99 3.19
C ARG A 62 -3.26 9.85 1.90
N LEU A 63 -3.91 8.69 1.71
CA LEU A 63 -4.73 8.38 0.54
C LEU A 63 -6.24 8.64 0.76
N GLY A 64 -6.63 9.11 1.95
CA GLY A 64 -8.02 9.43 2.30
C GLY A 64 -8.85 8.24 2.82
N ALA A 65 -8.23 7.08 3.01
CA ALA A 65 -8.90 5.92 3.59
C ALA A 65 -9.05 6.07 5.12
N ARG A 66 -10.05 5.37 5.67
CA ARG A 66 -10.29 5.24 7.11
C ARG A 66 -9.79 3.91 7.67
#